data_AF-A0A964U8R6-F1
#
_entry.id   AF-A0A964U8R6-F1
#
_cell.length_a   1.000
_cell.length_b   1.000
_cell.length_c   1.000
_cell.angle_alpha   90.00
_cell.angle_beta   90.00
_cell.angle_gamma   90.00
#
_symmetry.space_group_name_H-M   'P 1'
#
loop_
_entity.id
_entity.type
_entity.pdbx_description
1 polymer ?
#
loop_
_entity_poly.entity_id
_entity_poly.type
_entity_poly.pdbx_seq_one_letter_code
_entity_poly.pdbx_strand_id
1 'polypeptide(L)'
;LFLDNIHSIGASWVTMGPKIGQLGLFYGANDLGSVMMEENVVSAAGTTYCLNEPMICRLMRDAGFTPAQRDNVYRFIEVHEDDGPDVGVTDWSAHRPAASAFAQPETPVDLTVS
;
A
#
# COMPACT_ATOMS: atom_id res chain seq x y z
N LEU A 1 -18.17 -9.21 -17.73
CA LEU A 1 -16.87 -8.93 -17.07
C LEU A 1 -15.84 -9.89 -17.64
N PHE A 2 -14.59 -9.46 -17.87
CA PHE A 2 -13.57 -10.25 -18.61
C PHE A 2 -12.70 -11.14 -17.70
N LEU A 3 -12.68 -10.89 -16.39
CA LEU A 3 -11.85 -11.56 -15.39
C LEU A 3 -12.71 -12.10 -14.23
N ASP A 4 -13.74 -12.87 -14.54
CA ASP A 4 -14.67 -13.45 -13.56
C ASP A 4 -14.05 -14.60 -12.73
N ASN A 5 -12.92 -15.13 -13.17
CA ASN A 5 -12.16 -16.20 -12.51
C ASN A 5 -11.01 -15.70 -11.61
N ILE A 6 -10.81 -14.38 -11.51
CA ILE A 6 -9.79 -13.77 -10.64
C ILE A 6 -10.46 -13.29 -9.35
N HIS A 7 -10.05 -13.85 -8.21
CA HIS A 7 -10.67 -13.56 -6.92
C HIS A 7 -10.37 -12.14 -6.39
N SER A 8 -9.17 -11.64 -6.62
CA SER A 8 -8.73 -10.34 -6.13
C SER A 8 -7.85 -9.63 -7.16
N ILE A 9 -8.02 -8.31 -7.25
CA ILE A 9 -7.21 -7.43 -8.07
C ILE A 9 -6.55 -6.44 -7.13
N GLY A 10 -5.21 -6.46 -7.11
CA GLY A 10 -4.39 -5.57 -6.29
C GLY A 10 -4.07 -4.26 -6.98
N ALA A 11 -4.17 -3.14 -6.26
CA ALA A 11 -3.67 -1.84 -6.67
C ALA A 11 -2.40 -1.50 -5.87
N SER A 12 -1.24 -1.52 -6.53
CA SER A 12 0.04 -1.23 -5.88
C SER A 12 0.25 0.28 -5.72
N TRP A 13 0.28 0.75 -4.47
CA TRP A 13 0.62 2.14 -4.13
C TRP A 13 2.11 2.33 -3.80
N VAL A 14 2.89 1.25 -3.59
CA VAL A 14 4.27 1.31 -3.08
C VAL A 14 5.20 2.11 -3.99
N THR A 15 5.05 1.98 -5.31
CA THR A 15 5.87 2.72 -6.30
C THR A 15 5.12 3.92 -6.88
N MET A 16 3.82 3.78 -7.13
CA MET A 16 3.02 4.80 -7.82
C MET A 16 2.40 5.85 -6.90
N GLY A 17 2.39 5.58 -5.60
CA GLY A 17 1.87 6.45 -4.57
C GLY A 17 0.41 6.19 -4.19
N PRO A 18 -0.02 6.76 -3.05
CA PRO A 18 -1.29 6.42 -2.41
C PRO A 18 -2.51 6.77 -3.27
N LYS A 19 -2.46 7.89 -3.99
CA LYS A 19 -3.55 8.34 -4.85
C LYS A 19 -3.79 7.42 -6.04
N ILE A 20 -2.73 6.85 -6.61
CA ILE A 20 -2.86 5.88 -7.71
C ILE A 20 -3.41 4.55 -7.20
N GLY A 21 -2.97 4.10 -6.02
CA GLY A 21 -3.57 2.94 -5.36
C GLY A 21 -5.08 3.14 -5.14
N GLN A 22 -5.46 4.28 -4.54
CA GLN A 22 -6.87 4.63 -4.31
C GLN A 22 -7.67 4.70 -5.62
N LEU A 23 -7.10 5.25 -6.69
CA LEU A 23 -7.75 5.30 -8.00
C LEU A 23 -8.08 3.88 -8.51
N GLY A 24 -7.18 2.90 -8.29
CA GLY A 24 -7.38 1.51 -8.69
C GLY A 24 -8.68 0.88 -8.16
N LEU A 25 -9.15 1.30 -6.98
CA LEU A 25 -10.41 0.81 -6.40
C LEU A 25 -11.62 1.10 -7.30
N PHE A 26 -11.61 2.25 -7.98
CA PHE A 26 -12.68 2.63 -8.92
C PHE A 26 -12.63 1.85 -10.24
N TYR A 27 -11.55 1.13 -10.50
CA TYR A 27 -11.33 0.35 -11.74
C TYR A 27 -11.31 -1.17 -11.49
N GLY A 28 -11.88 -1.61 -10.36
CA GLY A 28 -12.10 -3.03 -10.06
C GLY A 28 -11.06 -3.66 -9.15
N ALA A 29 -10.08 -2.90 -8.65
CA ALA A 29 -9.24 -3.38 -7.56
C ALA A 29 -10.05 -3.49 -6.26
N ASN A 30 -9.77 -4.52 -5.47
CA ASN A 30 -10.36 -4.74 -4.15
C ASN A 30 -9.30 -4.93 -3.05
N ASP A 31 -8.02 -4.78 -3.39
CA ASP A 31 -6.90 -4.91 -2.47
C ASP A 31 -5.91 -3.78 -2.74
N LEU A 32 -5.58 -2.94 -1.75
CA LEU A 32 -4.54 -1.92 -1.89
C LEU A 32 -3.13 -2.49 -1.63
N GLY A 33 -2.96 -3.80 -1.49
CA GLY A 33 -1.69 -4.42 -1.09
C GLY A 33 -1.46 -4.36 0.43
N SER A 34 -0.34 -4.93 0.86
CA SER A 34 -0.02 -5.08 2.29
C SER A 34 0.41 -3.77 2.95
N VAL A 35 0.17 -3.67 4.26
CA VAL A 35 0.71 -2.61 5.11
C VAL A 35 2.23 -2.70 5.12
N MET A 36 2.91 -1.55 4.96
CA MET A 36 4.34 -1.47 5.21
C MET A 36 4.55 -1.18 6.70
N MET A 37 4.93 -2.21 7.46
CA MET A 37 5.44 -1.99 8.82
C MET A 37 6.82 -1.34 8.73
N GLU A 38 7.13 -0.47 9.69
CA GLU A 38 8.29 0.44 9.73
C GLU A 38 9.67 -0.26 9.69
N GLU A 39 9.70 -1.59 9.64
CA GLU A 39 10.89 -2.40 9.45
C GLU A 39 11.19 -2.54 7.95
N ASN A 40 12.32 -2.00 7.49
CA ASN A 40 12.72 -1.89 6.08
C ASN A 40 12.70 -3.23 5.30
N VAL A 41 11.57 -3.65 4.73
CA VAL A 41 11.52 -4.79 3.78
C VAL A 41 11.79 -4.34 2.34
N VAL A 42 11.78 -3.03 2.06
CA VAL A 42 12.00 -2.48 0.71
C VAL A 42 13.24 -1.58 0.71
N SER A 43 14.40 -2.16 0.99
CA SER A 43 15.70 -1.47 0.91
C SER A 43 16.30 -1.44 -0.51
N ALA A 44 15.55 -1.84 -1.55
CA ALA A 44 16.13 -2.10 -2.88
C ALA A 44 15.43 -1.43 -4.09
N ALA A 45 14.30 -0.73 -3.92
CA ALA A 45 13.43 -0.36 -5.06
C ALA A 45 13.48 1.12 -5.55
N GLY A 46 14.45 1.92 -5.12
CA GLY A 46 14.77 3.22 -5.77
C GLY A 46 13.83 4.41 -5.48
N THR A 47 12.55 4.21 -5.18
CA THR A 47 11.69 5.17 -4.44
C THR A 47 10.48 4.41 -3.90
N THR A 48 10.18 4.55 -2.62
CA THR A 48 9.14 3.75 -1.95
C THR A 48 8.27 4.66 -1.10
N TYR A 49 6.95 4.59 -1.33
CA TYR A 49 5.97 5.12 -0.39
C TYR A 49 5.81 4.11 0.74
N CYS A 50 5.64 4.61 1.96
CA CYS A 50 5.25 3.79 3.11
C CYS A 50 3.88 4.25 3.61
N LEU A 51 2.93 3.32 3.68
CA LEU A 51 1.60 3.51 4.27
C LEU A 51 1.44 2.53 5.41
N ASN A 52 1.05 3.07 6.56
CA ASN A 52 0.58 2.29 7.68
C ASN A 52 -0.91 1.98 7.53
N GLU A 53 -1.40 1.08 8.38
CA GLU A 53 -2.77 0.58 8.35
C GLU A 53 -3.84 1.69 8.45
N PRO A 54 -3.74 2.70 9.35
CA PRO A 54 -4.68 3.81 9.37
C PRO A 54 -4.74 4.57 8.02
N MET A 55 -3.62 4.74 7.33
CA MET A 55 -3.65 5.42 6.03
C MET A 55 -4.36 4.60 4.95
N ILE A 56 -4.14 3.29 4.91
CA ILE A 56 -4.82 2.42 3.95
C ILE A 56 -6.33 2.42 4.20
N CYS A 57 -6.76 2.30 5.45
CA CYS A 57 -8.17 2.36 5.83
C CYS A 57 -8.80 3.70 5.44
N ARG A 58 -8.10 4.80 5.73
CA ARG A 58 -8.54 6.15 5.37
C ARG A 58 -8.72 6.31 3.86
N LEU A 59 -7.79 5.82 3.05
CA LEU A 59 -7.86 5.89 1.59
C LEU A 59 -9.05 5.10 1.03
N MET A 60 -9.30 3.90 1.55
CA MET A 60 -10.46 3.09 1.15
C MET A 60 -11.77 3.80 1.52
N ARG A 61 -11.89 4.31 2.75
CA ARG A 61 -13.09 5.01 3.21
C ARG A 61 -13.34 6.32 2.46
N ASP A 62 -12.30 7.09 2.18
CA ASP A 62 -12.39 8.31 1.35
C ASP A 62 -12.81 8.01 -0.09
N ALA A 63 -12.55 6.81 -0.58
CA ALA A 63 -13.03 6.34 -1.87
C ALA A 63 -14.45 5.74 -1.81
N GLY A 64 -15.08 5.69 -0.62
CA GLY A 64 -16.43 5.17 -0.42
C GLY A 64 -16.51 3.65 -0.21
N PHE A 65 -15.38 3.00 0.10
CA PHE A 65 -15.31 1.55 0.35
C PHE A 65 -15.15 1.25 1.85
N THR A 66 -15.58 0.05 2.26
CA THR A 66 -15.35 -0.46 3.63
C THR A 66 -13.99 -1.15 3.70
N PRO A 67 -13.05 -0.68 4.53
CA PRO A 67 -11.77 -1.35 4.72
C PRO A 67 -11.93 -2.72 5.40
N ALA A 68 -11.09 -3.68 5.04
CA ALA A 68 -11.01 -4.97 5.70
C ALA A 68 -9.58 -5.51 5.70
N GLN A 69 -9.17 -6.09 6.82
CA GLN A 69 -7.92 -6.83 6.93
C GLN A 69 -8.11 -8.25 6.38
N ARG A 70 -7.12 -8.72 5.62
CA ARG A 70 -7.12 -10.08 5.06
C ARG A 70 -5.85 -10.85 5.41
N ASP A 71 -5.94 -12.18 5.37
CA ASP A 71 -4.77 -13.05 5.35
C ASP A 71 -4.14 -13.16 3.95
N ASN A 72 -3.07 -13.95 3.81
CA ASN A 72 -2.38 -14.14 2.52
C ASN A 72 -3.18 -14.99 1.51
N VAL A 73 -4.26 -15.64 1.95
CA VAL A 73 -5.18 -16.41 1.09
C VAL A 73 -6.52 -15.69 0.90
N TYR A 74 -6.54 -14.38 1.12
CA TYR A 74 -7.66 -13.46 0.88
C TYR A 74 -8.91 -13.72 1.72
N ARG A 75 -8.78 -14.36 2.89
CA ARG A 75 -9.87 -14.42 3.87
C ARG A 75 -9.88 -13.17 4.73
N PHE A 76 -11.07 -12.63 4.97
CA PHE A 76 -11.23 -11.52 5.91
C PHE A 76 -10.93 -11.97 7.33
N ILE A 77 -10.04 -11.23 7.99
CA ILE A 77 -9.73 -11.35 9.42
C ILE A 77 -10.65 -10.40 10.19
N GLU A 78 -10.73 -9.15 9.73
CA GLU A 78 -11.49 -8.07 10.37
C GLU A 78 -12.07 -7.13 9.31
N VAL A 79 -13.30 -6.67 9.51
CA VAL A 79 -13.96 -5.67 8.65
C VAL A 79 -14.15 -4.41 9.47
N HIS A 80 -13.67 -3.29 8.96
CA HIS A 80 -13.66 -2.01 9.66
C HIS A 80 -14.80 -1.11 9.16
N GLU A 81 -16.03 -1.32 9.63
CA GLU A 81 -17.16 -0.47 9.23
C GLU A 81 -16.98 0.95 9.78
N ASP A 82 -17.14 1.10 11.10
CA ASP A 82 -17.06 2.38 11.82
C ASP A 82 -16.02 2.38 12.96
N ASP A 83 -15.25 1.32 13.09
CA ASP A 83 -14.28 1.08 14.18
C ASP A 83 -12.84 0.89 13.66
N GLY A 84 -12.61 1.24 12.39
CA GLY A 84 -11.30 1.11 11.77
C GLY A 84 -10.20 1.93 12.45
N PRO A 85 -8.93 1.53 12.28
CA PRO A 85 -7.79 2.18 12.91
C PRO A 85 -7.59 3.64 12.47
N ASP A 86 -8.26 4.09 11.41
CA ASP A 86 -8.30 5.49 10.97
C ASP A 86 -9.35 6.35 11.68
N VAL A 87 -10.38 5.75 12.28
CA VAL A 87 -11.49 6.49 12.94
C VAL A 87 -11.01 7.23 14.19
N GLY A 88 -10.05 6.64 14.92
CA GLY A 88 -9.48 7.24 16.14
C GLY A 88 -8.36 8.26 15.90
N VAL A 89 -7.94 8.49 14.66
CA VAL A 89 -6.78 9.33 14.37
C VAL A 89 -7.18 10.81 14.37
N THR A 90 -6.72 11.54 15.39
CA THR A 90 -6.95 12.98 15.52
C THR A 90 -5.85 13.83 14.91
N ASP A 91 -4.62 13.31 14.84
CA ASP A 91 -3.47 13.99 14.25
C ASP A 91 -2.90 13.21 13.06
N TRP A 92 -3.27 13.64 11.86
CA TRP A 92 -2.82 13.05 10.60
C TRP A 92 -1.40 13.47 10.21
N SER A 93 -0.78 14.43 10.90
CA SER A 93 0.57 14.88 10.57
C SER A 93 1.62 13.78 10.78
N ALA A 94 1.38 12.88 11.73
CA ALA A 94 2.22 11.71 12.01
C ALA A 94 2.07 10.56 11.00
N HIS A 95 1.02 10.58 10.16
CA HIS A 95 0.68 9.48 9.24
C HIS A 95 1.02 9.80 7.77
N ARG A 96 1.84 10.82 7.52
CA ARG A 96 2.10 11.27 6.15
C ARG A 96 2.80 10.19 5.31
N PRO A 97 2.33 9.92 4.07
CA PRO A 97 3.07 9.09 3.14
C PRO A 97 4.44 9.72 2.88
N ALA A 98 5.49 9.11 3.38
CA ALA A 98 6.85 9.53 3.10
C ALA A 98 7.29 8.90 1.77
N ALA A 99 7.65 9.73 0.80
CA ALA A 99 8.41 9.28 -0.37
C ALA A 99 9.88 9.25 0.04
N SER A 100 10.44 8.05 0.19
CA SER A 100 11.88 7.87 0.42
C SER A 100 12.57 7.68 -0.92
N ALA A 101 13.46 8.60 -1.29
CA ALA A 101 14.47 8.35 -2.33
C ALA A 101 15.66 7.67 -1.67
N PHE A 102 15.90 6.40 -1.98
CA PHE A 102 17.17 5.77 -1.60
C PHE A 102 18.23 6.27 -2.58
N ALA A 103 19.21 7.05 -2.06
CA ALA A 103 20.46 7.24 -2.78
C ALA A 103 21.06 5.86 -3.07
N GLN A 104 21.28 5.54 -4.34
CA GLN A 104 22.02 4.34 -4.71
C GLN A 104 23.42 4.43 -4.06
N PRO A 105 23.98 3.35 -3.48
CA PRO A 105 25.39 3.36 -3.17
C PRO A 105 26.15 3.57 -4.49
N GLU A 106 26.83 4.71 -4.60
CA GLU A 106 27.64 5.17 -5.74
C GLU A 106 28.91 4.31 -5.93
N THR A 107 28.82 2.99 -5.86
CA THR A 107 29.94 2.10 -6.13
C THR A 107 29.73 1.48 -7.50
N PRO A 108 30.47 1.92 -8.54
CA PRO A 108 30.46 1.23 -9.81
C PRO A 108 30.95 -0.19 -9.58
N VAL A 109 30.12 -1.19 -9.88
CA VAL A 109 30.60 -2.56 -10.00
C VAL A 109 31.43 -2.61 -11.27
N ASP A 110 32.75 -2.57 -11.13
CA ASP A 110 33.68 -2.76 -12.25
C ASP A 110 33.57 -4.22 -12.72
N LEU A 111 32.75 -4.44 -13.76
CA LEU A 111 32.68 -5.71 -14.47
C LEU A 111 33.82 -5.78 -15.48
N THR A 112 35.06 -5.90 -14.98
CA THR A 112 36.16 -6.33 -15.82
C THR A 112 36.12 -7.86 -15.95
N VAL A 113 35.58 -8.33 -17.07
CA VAL A 113 35.75 -9.73 -17.49
C VAL A 113 37.14 -9.86 -18.12
N SER A 114 37.99 -10.71 -17.54
CA SER A 114 39.29 -11.11 -18.11
C SER A 114 39.13 -12.28 -19.10
#